data_AF-A0A7V3UYP8-F1
#
_entry.id   AF-A0A7V3UYP8-F1
#
_cell.length_a   1.000
_cell.length_b   1.000
_cell.length_c   1.000
_cell.angle_alpha   90.00
_cell.angle_beta   90.00
_cell.angle_gamma   90.00
#
_symmetry.space_group_name_H-M   'P 1'
#
loop_
_entity.id
_entity.type
_entity.pdbx_description
1 polymer ?
#
loop_
_entity_poly.entity_id
_entity_poly.type
_entity_poly.pdbx_seq_one_letter_code
_entity_poly.pdbx_strand_id
1 'polypeptide(L)'
;LVTVHAPETQRPGIYEGDVVVTARGHKPWPVRLRVRVWDFVLPRASFLRTCFQLMPGYLARYHDVWDGRTPPGWHLGTWVGADIQGIPNYFGYAEYQNGVTEENVLSGKHCAWISCTTWQPGERETPRAALMCDLTLQPGRYRFQVAYRMDDRTTVADMGVSAAGWRGLEPSTEWRRADMDFTIAEEGKVYLYLRLLSKGKVFFDEVSITDAEGKELVPNPGFDHIPAHTTETLLDKYRLDMLAHRASDMNVAAPTVEVEGDMVRLDWKDFDRLMARYIALGQNAFNIYWARVPGGWGSVAGLGDEQQRKISAEILRQTQAHLSEKGWLDLAYLYVIDEPGAAAFPAVQQVFDFVHSAAPGIKRLLTYGYGATLPREPGRPKYAELAGYVDIHVPHSDCFDAEYLRARQKLGEEVWAYVCISAQRPYLNIWGIDYPGTDPRVLFWQLHRFGITGFLYWAINYWEKDPWKDPMTYPGGNADGSLLYPGRDGPVDSLRWELTRDGIEDYDYLELARRKAASLRAAGKAAPAAKLEALYHADEVTSDWKQYTEEPQVIMAHRRKLAEALSAAK
;
A
#
# COMPACT_ATOMS: atom_id res chain seq x y z
N LEU A 1 4.95 11.91 20.43
CA LEU A 1 4.37 10.74 21.11
C LEU A 1 5.51 9.92 21.70
N VAL A 2 5.35 9.28 22.86
CA VAL A 2 6.33 8.31 23.38
C VAL A 2 5.61 6.97 23.49
N THR A 3 5.93 6.06 22.58
CA THR A 3 5.40 4.69 22.57
C THR A 3 6.39 3.78 23.30
N VAL A 4 5.89 2.93 24.20
CA VAL A 4 6.73 2.02 25.00
C VAL A 4 6.42 0.59 24.61
N HIS A 5 7.43 -0.15 24.16
CA HIS A 5 7.31 -1.55 23.80
C HIS A 5 7.84 -2.45 24.93
N ALA A 6 6.99 -3.33 25.45
CA ALA A 6 7.39 -4.39 26.37
C ALA A 6 7.53 -5.71 25.57
N PRO A 7 8.73 -6.31 25.50
CA PRO A 7 8.88 -7.61 24.84
C PRO A 7 8.06 -8.69 25.56
N GLU A 8 7.66 -9.75 24.85
CA GLU A 8 6.86 -10.85 25.42
C GLU A 8 7.50 -11.49 26.66
N THR A 9 8.84 -11.46 26.75
CA THR A 9 9.62 -11.99 27.89
C THR A 9 9.76 -11.01 29.06
N GLN A 10 9.19 -9.81 28.96
CA GLN A 10 9.28 -8.79 30.01
C GLN A 10 8.51 -9.23 31.25
N ARG A 11 9.15 -9.15 32.42
CA ARG A 11 8.47 -9.51 33.68
C ARG A 11 7.34 -8.52 33.98
N PRO A 12 6.17 -8.98 34.48
CA PRO A 12 5.13 -8.07 34.91
C PRO A 12 5.60 -7.22 36.09
N GLY A 13 5.15 -5.98 36.17
CA GLY A 13 5.59 -5.06 37.22
C GLY A 13 5.46 -3.58 36.84
N ILE A 14 5.92 -2.72 37.75
CA ILE A 14 6.01 -1.27 37.53
C ILE A 14 7.46 -0.94 37.23
N TYR A 15 7.68 -0.29 36.10
CA TYR A 15 8.98 0.20 35.64
C TYR A 15 8.95 1.71 35.65
N GLU A 16 10.01 2.31 36.19
CA GLU A 16 10.13 3.76 36.27
C GLU A 16 11.51 4.20 35.83
N GLY A 17 11.57 5.30 35.11
CA GLY A 17 12.80 5.87 34.59
C GLY A 17 12.56 7.28 34.08
N ASP A 18 13.65 7.98 33.77
CA ASP A 18 13.57 9.33 33.22
C ASP A 18 13.90 9.28 31.72
N VAL A 19 13.06 9.90 30.91
CA VAL A 19 13.31 10.13 29.49
C VAL A 19 13.67 11.59 29.33
N VAL A 20 14.85 11.88 28.76
CA VAL A 20 15.29 13.25 28.52
C VAL A 20 14.84 13.68 27.13
N VAL A 21 13.93 14.65 27.07
CA VAL A 21 13.46 15.24 25.81
C VAL A 21 14.34 16.44 25.47
N THR A 22 14.90 16.45 24.27
CA THR A 22 15.72 17.55 23.76
C THR A 22 15.09 18.15 22.50
N ALA A 23 15.07 19.48 22.42
CA ALA A 23 14.64 20.21 21.22
C ALA A 23 15.65 21.31 20.88
N ARG A 24 15.85 21.60 19.59
CA ARG A 24 16.80 22.62 19.14
C ARG A 24 16.45 23.97 19.77
N GLY A 25 17.42 24.60 20.43
CA GLY A 25 17.22 25.89 21.11
C GLY A 25 16.61 25.79 22.51
N HIS A 26 16.32 24.59 23.01
CA HIS A 26 15.77 24.36 24.35
C HIS A 26 16.71 23.54 25.23
N LYS A 27 16.68 23.76 26.55
CA LYS A 27 17.40 22.92 27.51
C LYS A 27 16.78 21.51 27.54
N PRO A 28 17.60 20.46 27.75
CA PRO A 28 17.08 19.11 27.97
C PRO A 28 16.05 19.09 29.10
N TRP A 29 14.89 18.49 28.86
CA TRP A 29 13.81 18.37 29.83
C TRP A 29 13.64 16.91 30.25
N PRO A 30 13.98 16.53 31.49
CA PRO A 30 13.70 15.20 32.00
C PRO A 30 12.20 15.02 32.26
N VAL A 31 11.63 13.95 31.72
CA VAL A 31 10.25 13.51 31.92
C VAL A 31 10.27 12.17 32.63
N ARG A 32 9.69 12.12 33.84
CA ARG A 32 9.53 10.89 34.60
C ARG A 32 8.50 10.00 33.89
N LEU A 33 8.90 8.81 33.51
CA LEU A 33 8.05 7.80 32.91
C LEU A 33 7.77 6.68 33.92
N ARG A 34 6.50 6.27 34.01
CA ARG A 34 6.03 5.14 34.83
C ARG A 34 5.17 4.22 33.98
N VAL A 35 5.64 3.00 33.77
CA VAL A 35 5.00 2.00 32.89
C VAL A 35 4.62 0.78 33.71
N ARG A 36 3.41 0.25 33.49
CA ARG A 36 2.99 -1.03 34.06
C ARG A 36 2.96 -2.10 32.98
N VAL A 37 3.69 -3.18 33.20
CA VAL A 37 3.65 -4.39 32.38
C VAL A 37 2.70 -5.38 33.06
N TRP A 38 1.66 -5.81 32.35
CA TRP A 38 0.66 -6.75 32.83
C TRP A 38 1.10 -8.20 32.60
N ASP A 39 0.53 -9.14 33.35
CA ASP A 39 0.91 -10.57 33.32
C ASP A 39 0.08 -11.36 32.28
N PHE A 40 0.00 -10.82 31.06
CA PHE A 40 -0.57 -11.48 29.89
C PHE A 40 0.02 -10.87 28.61
N VAL A 41 -0.07 -11.62 27.53
CA VAL A 41 0.48 -11.23 26.22
C VAL A 41 -0.68 -11.08 25.25
N LEU A 42 -0.71 -9.97 24.50
CA LEU A 42 -1.60 -9.85 23.34
C LEU A 42 -1.03 -10.67 22.18
N PRO A 43 -1.88 -11.29 21.35
CA PRO A 43 -1.39 -12.01 20.18
C PRO A 43 -0.64 -11.05 19.24
N ARG A 44 0.32 -11.58 18.48
CA ARG A 44 1.09 -10.78 17.52
C ARG A 44 0.19 -10.26 16.39
N ALA A 45 -0.56 -11.17 15.76
CA ALA A 45 -1.69 -10.81 14.92
C ALA A 45 -2.88 -10.48 15.82
N SER A 46 -3.58 -9.37 15.53
CA SER A 46 -4.83 -9.04 16.25
C SER A 46 -5.87 -10.15 16.05
N PHE A 47 -6.76 -10.32 17.04
CA PHE A 47 -7.95 -11.15 16.89
C PHE A 47 -8.94 -10.57 15.88
N LEU A 48 -8.93 -9.25 15.69
CA LEU A 48 -9.66 -8.55 14.64
C LEU A 48 -8.90 -8.72 13.31
N ARG A 49 -9.55 -9.26 12.28
CA ARG A 49 -8.99 -9.21 10.92
C ARG A 49 -8.85 -7.76 10.50
N THR A 50 -7.69 -7.35 10.03
CA THR A 50 -7.48 -5.98 9.57
C THR A 50 -7.21 -5.94 8.09
N CYS A 51 -7.63 -4.87 7.43
CA CYS A 51 -7.42 -4.66 6.02
C CYS A 51 -7.25 -3.17 5.74
N PHE A 52 -6.02 -2.75 5.49
CA PHE A 52 -5.69 -1.37 5.19
C PHE A 52 -5.02 -1.33 3.83
N GLN A 53 -5.55 -0.54 2.90
CA GLN A 53 -4.92 -0.46 1.59
C GLN A 53 -3.71 0.48 1.63
N LEU A 54 -2.54 -0.07 1.32
CA LEU A 54 -1.34 0.70 0.97
C LEU A 54 -1.29 0.86 -0.55
N MET A 55 -1.06 2.07 -1.03
CA MET A 55 -1.03 2.39 -2.46
C MET A 55 0.42 2.69 -2.91
N PRO A 56 1.09 1.75 -3.62
CA PRO A 56 2.49 1.91 -4.01
C PRO A 56 2.75 3.11 -4.93
N GLY A 57 1.78 3.49 -5.77
CA GLY A 57 1.90 4.62 -6.70
C GLY A 57 2.19 5.96 -6.00
N TYR A 58 1.59 6.20 -4.82
CA TYR A 58 1.86 7.40 -4.04
C TYR A 58 3.20 7.33 -3.31
N LEU A 59 3.66 6.15 -2.90
CA LEU A 59 4.99 5.99 -2.34
C LEU A 59 6.05 6.40 -3.38
N ALA A 60 5.90 5.92 -4.62
CA ALA A 60 6.79 6.28 -5.72
C ALA A 60 6.85 7.79 -5.96
N ARG A 61 5.68 8.43 -6.01
CA ARG A 61 5.54 9.87 -6.27
C ARG A 61 6.15 10.76 -5.18
N TYR A 62 6.00 10.41 -3.90
CA TYR A 62 6.38 11.30 -2.79
C TYR A 62 7.73 10.99 -2.15
N HIS A 63 8.29 9.81 -2.40
CA HIS A 63 9.61 9.45 -1.88
C HIS A 63 10.72 9.55 -2.92
N ASP A 64 10.39 9.97 -4.15
CA ASP A 64 11.36 10.09 -5.25
C ASP A 64 12.21 8.82 -5.39
N VAL A 65 11.56 7.66 -5.24
CA VAL A 65 12.24 6.36 -5.15
C VAL A 65 12.70 5.90 -6.52
N TRP A 66 13.91 5.38 -6.52
CA TRP A 66 14.58 4.83 -7.70
C TRP A 66 13.95 3.50 -8.10
N ASP A 67 13.55 3.39 -9.37
CA ASP A 67 12.95 2.18 -9.95
C ASP A 67 13.99 1.07 -10.26
N GLY A 68 15.26 1.33 -9.98
CA GLY A 68 16.38 0.44 -10.28
C GLY A 68 16.81 0.43 -11.75
N ARG A 69 16.15 1.20 -12.62
CA ARG A 69 16.36 1.20 -14.08
C ARG A 69 16.88 2.54 -14.57
N THR A 70 16.21 3.65 -14.27
CA THR A 70 16.63 4.99 -14.71
C THR A 70 17.30 5.75 -13.57
N PRO A 71 18.37 6.52 -13.83
CA PRO A 71 18.91 7.42 -12.81
C PRO A 71 17.86 8.41 -12.28
N PRO A 72 17.91 8.82 -11.01
CA PRO A 72 16.98 9.81 -10.45
C PRO A 72 16.99 11.13 -11.23
N GLY A 73 15.82 11.73 -11.44
CA GLY A 73 15.67 12.93 -12.27
C GLY A 73 15.79 12.68 -13.78
N TRP A 74 16.07 11.44 -14.21
CA TRP A 74 16.10 11.02 -15.61
C TRP A 74 14.99 10.01 -15.91
N HIS A 75 14.52 10.00 -17.15
CA HIS A 75 13.51 9.07 -17.65
C HIS A 75 13.93 8.48 -19.00
N LEU A 76 13.56 7.23 -19.28
CA LEU A 76 13.82 6.60 -20.57
C LEU A 76 12.70 6.95 -21.56
N GLY A 77 13.05 7.69 -22.61
CA GLY A 77 12.22 7.85 -23.80
C GLY A 77 12.61 6.85 -24.89
N THR A 78 11.65 6.18 -25.51
CA THR A 78 11.88 5.33 -26.69
C THR A 78 11.04 5.81 -27.86
N TRP A 79 11.63 5.81 -29.05
CA TRP A 79 10.94 6.11 -30.31
C TRP A 79 10.97 4.85 -31.18
N VAL A 80 9.96 4.01 -30.94
CA VAL A 80 9.69 2.74 -31.62
C VAL A 80 8.21 2.69 -31.93
N GLY A 81 7.80 2.18 -33.10
CA GLY A 81 6.39 2.13 -33.43
C GLY A 81 6.02 2.11 -34.91
N ALA A 82 4.72 1.95 -35.10
CA ALA A 82 4.02 2.00 -36.37
C ALA A 82 3.78 3.45 -36.85
N ASP A 83 3.40 3.65 -38.11
CA ASP A 83 2.99 4.96 -38.61
C ASP A 83 1.66 5.46 -38.01
N ILE A 84 1.23 6.66 -38.39
CA ILE A 84 -0.05 7.26 -37.97
C ILE A 84 -1.29 6.43 -38.39
N GLN A 85 -1.11 5.41 -39.22
CA GLN A 85 -2.13 4.48 -39.70
C GLN A 85 -2.03 3.10 -39.01
N GLY A 86 -1.09 2.92 -38.07
CA GLY A 86 -0.90 1.67 -37.34
C GLY A 86 -0.13 0.60 -38.14
N ILE A 87 0.52 0.96 -39.26
CA ILE A 87 1.37 0.03 -40.02
C ILE A 87 2.74 -0.07 -39.34
N PRO A 88 3.16 -1.26 -38.88
CA PRO A 88 4.39 -1.45 -38.12
C PRO A 88 5.64 -1.29 -38.99
N ASN A 89 6.06 -0.04 -39.27
CA ASN A 89 7.39 0.22 -39.84
C ASN A 89 7.87 1.69 -39.82
N TYR A 90 7.13 2.67 -39.28
CA TYR A 90 7.55 4.08 -39.40
C TYR A 90 8.89 4.36 -38.72
N PHE A 91 9.00 3.94 -37.44
CA PHE A 91 10.23 4.00 -36.66
C PHE A 91 11.00 2.68 -36.67
N GLY A 92 10.43 1.61 -37.21
CA GLY A 92 10.96 0.25 -37.13
C GLY A 92 10.74 -0.40 -35.77
N TYR A 93 11.55 -1.39 -35.44
CA TYR A 93 11.45 -2.19 -34.22
C TYR A 93 12.80 -2.27 -33.51
N ALA A 94 12.81 -2.02 -32.20
CA ALA A 94 13.99 -2.22 -31.38
C ALA A 94 13.62 -2.56 -29.93
N GLU A 95 14.46 -3.35 -29.29
CA GLU A 95 14.36 -3.68 -27.87
C GLU A 95 15.44 -2.93 -27.10
N TYR A 96 15.02 -2.09 -26.17
CA TYR A 96 15.91 -1.29 -25.34
C TYR A 96 15.90 -1.75 -23.89
N GLN A 97 17.07 -1.68 -23.28
CA GLN A 97 17.25 -1.80 -21.84
C GLN A 97 18.08 -0.61 -21.37
N ASN A 98 17.94 -0.26 -20.11
CA ASN A 98 18.73 0.78 -19.47
C ASN A 98 18.97 0.42 -18.00
N GLY A 99 19.96 1.05 -17.39
CA GLY A 99 20.32 0.77 -16.01
C GLY A 99 21.36 1.75 -15.46
N VAL A 100 21.68 1.53 -14.19
CA VAL A 100 22.85 2.11 -13.51
C VAL A 100 23.73 0.95 -13.05
N THR A 101 25.05 1.12 -13.08
CA THR A 101 26.01 0.06 -12.71
C THR A 101 27.23 0.62 -11.99
N GLU A 102 27.83 -0.18 -11.11
CA GLU A 102 29.15 0.07 -10.50
C GLU A 102 30.32 -0.38 -11.41
N GLU A 103 30.02 -1.11 -12.48
CA GLU A 103 31.02 -1.56 -13.45
C GLU A 103 31.25 -0.52 -14.54
N ASN A 104 32.46 -0.51 -15.12
CA ASN A 104 32.83 0.39 -16.21
C ASN A 104 32.78 1.89 -15.88
N VAL A 105 32.61 2.29 -14.62
CA VAL A 105 32.54 3.68 -14.13
C VAL A 105 33.81 4.48 -14.46
N LEU A 106 33.65 5.75 -14.85
CA LEU A 106 34.79 6.67 -15.06
C LEU A 106 35.19 7.32 -13.74
N SER A 107 34.19 7.86 -13.02
CA SER A 107 34.38 8.59 -11.77
C SER A 107 33.23 8.30 -10.81
N GLY A 108 33.46 8.48 -9.51
CA GLY A 108 32.39 8.27 -8.54
C GLY A 108 32.13 6.80 -8.22
N LYS A 109 30.86 6.44 -8.07
CA LYS A 109 30.38 5.10 -7.70
C LYS A 109 29.60 4.42 -8.81
N HIS A 110 28.87 5.16 -9.64
CA HIS A 110 28.03 4.54 -10.68
C HIS A 110 28.03 5.32 -12.01
N CYS A 111 27.71 4.61 -13.08
CA CYS A 111 27.43 5.19 -14.40
C CYS A 111 26.09 4.68 -14.95
N ALA A 112 25.45 5.43 -15.83
CA ALA A 112 24.20 5.03 -16.49
C ALA A 112 24.48 4.39 -17.85
N TRP A 113 23.59 3.53 -18.32
CA TRP A 113 23.73 2.93 -19.65
C TRP A 113 22.39 2.74 -20.37
N ILE A 114 22.45 2.72 -21.69
CA ILE A 114 21.36 2.31 -22.59
C ILE A 114 21.92 1.22 -23.51
N SER A 115 21.20 0.12 -23.70
CA SER A 115 21.55 -0.93 -24.65
C SER A 115 20.40 -1.29 -25.58
N CYS A 116 20.75 -1.70 -26.79
CA CYS A 116 19.85 -2.21 -27.80
C CYS A 116 20.40 -3.52 -28.36
N THR A 117 19.66 -4.61 -28.17
CA THR A 117 20.05 -5.98 -28.60
C THR A 117 19.43 -6.33 -29.95
N THR A 118 18.18 -5.93 -30.15
CA THR A 118 17.41 -6.14 -31.37
C THR A 118 17.14 -4.78 -32.00
N TRP A 119 17.46 -4.65 -33.28
CA TRP A 119 17.32 -3.38 -34.00
C TRP A 119 16.97 -3.64 -35.45
N GLN A 120 15.84 -3.11 -35.90
CA GLN A 120 15.33 -3.15 -37.26
C GLN A 120 14.92 -1.72 -37.65
N PRO A 121 15.57 -1.13 -38.66
CA PRO A 121 15.29 0.24 -39.07
C PRO A 121 13.90 0.37 -39.70
N GLY A 122 13.25 1.50 -39.45
CA GLY A 122 11.98 1.85 -40.08
C GLY A 122 12.14 2.44 -41.49
N GLU A 123 11.01 2.61 -42.18
CA GLU A 123 10.94 3.20 -43.52
C GLU A 123 11.18 4.70 -43.55
N ARG A 124 10.94 5.42 -42.45
CA ARG A 124 11.08 6.89 -42.39
C ARG A 124 12.01 7.38 -41.30
N GLU A 125 11.91 6.78 -40.11
CA GLU A 125 12.75 7.13 -39.00
C GLU A 125 13.40 5.88 -38.39
N THR A 126 14.57 6.09 -37.81
CA THR A 126 15.36 5.04 -37.20
C THR A 126 14.97 4.87 -35.72
N PRO A 127 14.90 3.63 -35.20
CA PRO A 127 14.65 3.41 -33.78
C PRO A 127 15.72 4.10 -32.94
N ARG A 128 15.31 4.71 -31.82
CA ARG A 128 16.24 5.31 -30.85
C ARG A 128 15.68 5.32 -29.44
N ALA A 129 16.57 5.40 -28.46
CA ALA A 129 16.22 5.57 -27.05
C ALA A 129 17.08 6.67 -26.42
N ALA A 130 16.54 7.36 -25.41
CA ALA A 130 17.23 8.44 -24.71
C ALA A 130 16.99 8.37 -23.22
N LEU A 131 18.04 8.59 -22.43
CA LEU A 131 17.89 9.13 -21.09
C LEU A 131 17.61 10.62 -21.24
N MET A 132 16.50 11.06 -20.66
CA MET A 132 16.00 12.43 -20.76
C MET A 132 15.84 13.06 -19.38
N CYS A 133 16.13 14.34 -19.26
CA CYS A 133 15.91 15.14 -18.06
C CYS A 133 15.31 16.49 -18.46
N ASP A 134 14.27 16.96 -17.76
CA ASP A 134 13.61 18.23 -18.03
C ASP A 134 13.91 19.29 -16.99
N LEU A 135 14.12 20.53 -17.45
CA LEU A 135 14.53 21.66 -16.63
C LEU A 135 13.78 22.93 -17.05
N THR A 136 13.49 23.80 -16.11
CA THR A 136 13.07 25.18 -16.41
C THR A 136 14.30 26.08 -16.30
N LEU A 137 14.74 26.63 -17.43
CA LEU A 137 15.93 27.50 -17.50
C LEU A 137 15.53 28.95 -17.72
N GLN A 138 16.24 29.86 -17.08
CA GLN A 138 16.13 31.29 -17.28
C GLN A 138 16.87 31.73 -18.56
N PRO A 139 16.61 32.92 -19.11
CA PRO A 139 17.41 33.46 -20.21
C PRO A 139 18.89 33.54 -19.84
N GLY A 140 19.78 32.97 -20.65
CA GLY A 140 21.19 32.86 -20.29
C GLY A 140 21.99 31.90 -21.16
N ARG A 141 23.30 31.82 -20.89
CA ARG A 141 24.22 30.87 -21.52
C ARG A 141 24.48 29.70 -20.59
N TYR A 142 24.52 28.52 -21.17
CA TYR A 142 24.68 27.26 -20.45
C TYR A 142 25.65 26.34 -21.18
N ARG A 143 26.26 25.44 -20.43
CA ARG A 143 27.09 24.35 -20.94
C ARG A 143 26.55 23.02 -20.43
N PHE A 144 26.32 22.08 -21.34
CA PHE A 144 25.96 20.70 -21.03
C PHE A 144 27.14 19.78 -21.32
N GLN A 145 27.58 18.97 -20.34
CA GLN A 145 28.72 18.07 -20.48
C GLN A 145 28.34 16.64 -20.09
N VAL A 146 29.03 15.67 -20.68
CA VAL A 146 28.87 14.25 -20.38
C VAL A 146 30.17 13.50 -20.70
N ALA A 147 30.56 12.58 -19.82
CA ALA A 147 31.49 11.52 -20.19
C ALA A 147 30.73 10.33 -20.78
N TYR A 148 31.30 9.65 -21.77
CA TYR A 148 30.69 8.51 -22.42
C TYR A 148 31.72 7.46 -22.87
N ARG A 149 31.26 6.22 -23.02
CA ARG A 149 31.96 5.13 -23.71
C ARG A 149 30.94 4.15 -24.30
N MET A 150 31.37 3.33 -25.25
CA MET A 150 30.52 2.35 -25.94
C MET A 150 31.10 0.95 -25.82
N ASP A 151 30.26 -0.08 -25.96
CA ASP A 151 30.71 -1.48 -25.96
C ASP A 151 31.55 -1.81 -27.22
N ASP A 152 31.23 -1.17 -28.34
CA ASP A 152 31.98 -1.30 -29.58
C ASP A 152 32.02 0.01 -30.38
N ARG A 153 32.83 0.02 -31.44
CA ARG A 153 32.99 1.19 -32.33
C ARG A 153 31.89 1.30 -33.40
N THR A 154 30.91 0.41 -33.39
CA THR A 154 29.76 0.44 -34.31
C THR A 154 28.52 1.07 -33.68
N THR A 155 28.52 1.19 -32.36
CA THR A 155 27.50 1.89 -31.59
C THR A 155 27.48 3.38 -31.97
N VAL A 156 26.27 3.91 -32.19
CA VAL A 156 26.03 5.31 -32.54
C VAL A 156 25.21 5.94 -31.43
N ALA A 157 25.74 7.03 -30.86
CA ALA A 157 25.09 7.78 -29.79
C ALA A 157 25.26 9.29 -30.02
N ASP A 158 24.37 10.08 -29.44
CA ASP A 158 24.47 11.53 -29.43
C ASP A 158 23.99 12.13 -28.10
N MET A 159 24.30 13.41 -27.90
CA MET A 159 23.73 14.22 -26.83
C MET A 159 22.96 15.41 -27.43
N GLY A 160 21.98 15.96 -26.73
CA GLY A 160 21.25 17.10 -27.24
C GLY A 160 20.46 17.87 -26.22
N VAL A 161 19.99 19.03 -26.66
CA VAL A 161 19.15 19.96 -25.90
C VAL A 161 18.01 20.38 -26.82
N SER A 162 16.76 20.22 -26.39
CA SER A 162 15.57 20.48 -27.23
C SER A 162 15.56 21.88 -27.84
N ALA A 163 16.15 22.86 -27.17
CA ALA A 163 16.21 24.26 -27.61
C ALA A 163 17.45 24.61 -28.46
N ALA A 164 18.45 23.73 -28.56
CA ALA A 164 19.76 24.07 -29.15
C ALA A 164 20.25 23.10 -30.23
N GLY A 165 19.70 21.87 -30.26
CA GLY A 165 20.06 20.85 -31.25
C GLY A 165 20.85 19.68 -30.67
N TRP A 166 21.60 19.01 -31.54
CA TRP A 166 22.19 17.69 -31.28
C TRP A 166 23.69 17.68 -31.60
N ARG A 167 24.47 16.90 -30.84
CA ARG A 167 25.90 16.67 -31.03
C ARG A 167 26.19 15.16 -31.00
N GLY A 168 26.66 14.63 -32.13
CA GLY A 168 27.09 13.23 -32.23
C GLY A 168 28.29 12.93 -31.33
N LEU A 169 28.31 11.74 -30.73
CA LEU A 169 29.41 11.25 -29.91
C LEU A 169 30.33 10.37 -30.78
N GLU A 170 31.65 10.59 -30.70
CA GLU A 170 32.61 9.83 -31.50
C GLU A 170 32.72 8.38 -31.00
N PRO A 171 32.61 7.35 -31.86
CA PRO A 171 32.67 5.97 -31.40
C PRO A 171 33.97 5.63 -30.66
N SER A 172 33.86 5.20 -29.40
CA SER A 172 35.00 4.93 -28.52
C SER A 172 34.67 3.89 -27.47
N THR A 173 35.52 2.87 -27.33
CA THR A 173 35.47 1.88 -26.25
C THR A 173 36.14 2.38 -24.97
N GLU A 174 36.97 3.41 -25.08
CA GLU A 174 37.55 4.15 -23.96
C GLU A 174 36.65 5.34 -23.59
N TRP A 175 36.69 5.75 -22.33
CA TRP A 175 35.99 6.93 -21.85
C TRP A 175 36.44 8.21 -22.55
N ARG A 176 35.48 8.98 -23.02
CA ARG A 176 35.65 10.31 -23.62
C ARG A 176 34.69 11.30 -22.98
N ARG A 177 34.93 12.59 -23.19
CA ARG A 177 34.03 13.66 -22.78
C ARG A 177 33.50 14.40 -24.00
N ALA A 178 32.25 14.82 -23.92
CA ALA A 178 31.60 15.71 -24.87
C ALA A 178 30.93 16.85 -24.10
N ASP A 179 30.83 18.00 -24.75
CA ASP A 179 30.22 19.20 -24.21
C ASP A 179 29.39 19.91 -25.29
N MET A 180 28.48 20.78 -24.88
CA MET A 180 27.71 21.62 -25.79
C MET A 180 27.36 22.93 -25.09
N ASP A 181 27.79 24.04 -25.67
CA ASP A 181 27.39 25.38 -25.26
C ASP A 181 26.08 25.76 -25.96
N PHE A 182 25.14 26.34 -25.22
CA PHE A 182 23.87 26.80 -25.76
C PHE A 182 23.33 28.05 -25.04
N THR A 183 22.35 28.71 -25.66
CA THR A 183 21.72 29.92 -25.11
C THR A 183 20.20 29.75 -25.08
N ILE A 184 19.59 30.18 -23.98
CA ILE A 184 18.14 30.26 -23.81
C ILE A 184 17.73 31.72 -23.91
N ALA A 185 16.79 32.04 -24.79
CA ALA A 185 16.36 33.40 -25.06
C ALA A 185 15.26 33.87 -24.10
N GLU A 186 14.37 32.98 -23.69
CA GLU A 186 13.22 33.24 -22.82
C GLU A 186 13.11 32.13 -21.77
N GLU A 187 12.55 32.42 -20.60
CA GLU A 187 12.32 31.39 -19.59
C GLU A 187 11.43 30.28 -20.16
N GLY A 188 11.86 29.02 -20.01
CA GLY A 188 11.11 27.92 -20.57
C GLY A 188 11.61 26.54 -20.16
N LYS A 189 10.74 25.56 -20.41
CA LYS A 189 11.04 24.14 -20.21
C LYS A 189 11.93 23.62 -21.33
N VAL A 190 13.05 23.01 -20.97
CA VAL A 190 14.07 22.46 -21.85
C VAL A 190 14.31 21.00 -21.49
N TYR A 191 14.57 20.16 -22.49
CA TYR A 191 14.91 18.74 -22.30
C TYR A 191 16.36 18.50 -22.69
N LEU A 192 17.11 17.83 -21.81
CA LEU A 192 18.43 17.29 -22.05
C LEU A 192 18.31 15.83 -22.49
N TYR A 193 19.14 15.41 -23.44
CA TYR A 193 19.09 14.08 -24.03
C TYR A 193 20.47 13.44 -24.09
N LEU A 194 20.55 12.16 -23.73
CA LEU A 194 21.66 11.26 -23.98
C LEU A 194 21.11 10.03 -24.71
N ARG A 195 21.41 9.86 -26.01
CA ARG A 195 20.68 8.92 -26.88
C ARG A 195 21.55 7.81 -27.45
N LEU A 196 20.94 6.65 -27.60
CA LEU A 196 21.42 5.52 -28.39
C LEU A 196 20.60 5.44 -29.69
N LEU A 197 21.29 5.40 -30.83
CA LEU A 197 20.72 5.48 -32.19
C LEU A 197 20.90 4.19 -33.00
N SER A 198 21.56 3.17 -32.43
CA SER A 198 21.90 1.92 -33.10
C SER A 198 21.77 0.72 -32.18
N LYS A 199 21.93 -0.48 -32.74
CA LYS A 199 22.31 -1.67 -31.98
C LYS A 199 23.64 -1.41 -31.24
N GLY A 200 23.76 -1.94 -30.03
CA GLY A 200 24.94 -1.77 -29.18
C GLY A 200 24.59 -1.20 -27.82
N LYS A 201 25.59 -0.75 -27.07
CA LYS A 201 25.43 -0.21 -25.72
C LYS A 201 26.33 0.99 -25.51
N VAL A 202 25.78 2.02 -24.89
CA VAL A 202 26.48 3.25 -24.51
C VAL A 202 26.35 3.48 -23.01
N PHE A 203 27.44 3.89 -22.39
CA PHE A 203 27.52 4.28 -20.99
C PHE A 203 27.75 5.79 -20.92
N PHE A 204 27.17 6.42 -19.91
CA PHE A 204 27.29 7.83 -19.59
C PHE A 204 27.73 8.00 -18.14
N ASP A 205 28.56 8.98 -17.87
CA ASP A 205 29.06 9.36 -16.55
C ASP A 205 29.39 10.86 -16.52
N GLU A 206 29.73 11.43 -15.37
CA GLU A 206 30.11 12.84 -15.18
C GLU A 206 29.21 13.82 -15.94
N VAL A 207 27.88 13.63 -15.87
CA VAL A 207 26.95 14.54 -16.54
C VAL A 207 26.88 15.85 -15.75
N SER A 208 26.88 16.98 -16.43
CA SER A 208 26.78 18.29 -15.77
C SER A 208 26.10 19.32 -16.65
N ILE A 209 25.39 20.25 -16.02
CA ILE A 209 24.90 21.46 -16.67
C ILE A 209 25.20 22.66 -15.80
N THR A 210 25.94 23.60 -16.37
CA THR A 210 26.39 24.80 -15.67
C THR A 210 25.92 26.06 -16.37
N ASP A 211 25.67 27.11 -15.59
CA ASP A 211 25.50 28.47 -16.11
C ASP A 211 26.84 29.10 -16.54
N ALA A 212 26.79 30.36 -16.97
CA ALA A 212 27.97 31.11 -17.42
C ALA A 212 29.00 31.34 -16.30
N GLU A 213 28.56 31.30 -15.05
CA GLU A 213 29.38 31.45 -13.84
C GLU A 213 29.96 30.10 -13.37
N GLY A 214 29.62 28.99 -14.05
CA GLY A 214 30.08 27.65 -13.71
C GLY A 214 29.32 27.02 -12.54
N LYS A 215 28.18 27.60 -12.14
CA LYS A 215 27.32 27.02 -11.10
C LYS A 215 26.48 25.90 -11.71
N GLU A 216 26.47 24.78 -11.02
CA GLU A 216 25.69 23.60 -11.36
C GLU A 216 24.20 23.79 -11.07
N LEU A 217 23.35 23.41 -12.03
CA LEU A 217 21.93 23.78 -12.03
C LEU A 217 20.98 22.63 -11.68
N VAL A 218 21.47 21.40 -11.57
CA VAL A 218 20.64 20.21 -11.35
C VAL A 218 21.10 19.45 -10.10
N PRO A 219 20.20 19.08 -9.18
CA PRO A 219 20.54 18.19 -8.06
C PRO A 219 20.95 16.79 -8.56
N ASN A 220 22.16 16.37 -8.18
CA ASN A 220 22.89 15.18 -8.64
C ASN A 220 22.94 15.00 -10.18
N PRO A 221 23.78 15.75 -10.88
CA PRO A 221 23.94 15.57 -12.31
C PRO A 221 24.91 14.44 -12.65
N GLY A 222 25.62 13.85 -11.68
CA GLY A 222 26.28 12.54 -11.85
C GLY A 222 25.33 11.37 -11.60
N PHE A 223 25.82 10.13 -11.75
CA PHE A 223 25.03 8.93 -11.45
C PHE A 223 25.31 8.36 -10.04
N ASP A 224 25.97 9.14 -9.19
CA ASP A 224 26.47 8.71 -7.89
C ASP A 224 25.43 8.67 -6.76
N HIS A 225 24.41 9.54 -6.83
CA HIS A 225 23.32 9.52 -5.86
C HIS A 225 22.18 8.64 -6.33
N ILE A 226 22.26 7.36 -5.96
CA ILE A 226 21.12 6.45 -5.98
C ILE A 226 20.35 6.63 -4.64
N PRO A 227 19.04 6.97 -4.65
CA PRO A 227 18.20 7.03 -3.46
C PRO A 227 18.38 5.78 -2.59
N ALA A 228 18.40 5.98 -1.27
CA ALA A 228 18.64 4.90 -0.32
C ALA A 228 17.58 3.78 -0.35
N HIS A 229 16.46 4.00 -1.03
CA HIS A 229 15.32 3.10 -1.07
C HIS A 229 14.90 2.81 -2.52
N THR A 230 14.75 1.53 -2.84
CA THR A 230 13.91 1.08 -3.96
C THR A 230 12.44 1.11 -3.52
N THR A 231 11.51 1.13 -4.47
CA THR A 231 10.07 0.97 -4.19
C THR A 231 9.78 -0.24 -3.29
N GLU A 232 10.50 -1.35 -3.46
CA GLU A 232 10.36 -2.55 -2.62
C GLU A 232 10.81 -2.32 -1.18
N THR A 233 11.98 -1.71 -0.96
CA THR A 233 12.46 -1.42 0.40
C THR A 233 11.56 -0.43 1.13
N LEU A 234 10.97 0.52 0.39
CA LEU A 234 10.03 1.47 0.97
C LEU A 234 8.70 0.81 1.30
N LEU A 235 8.14 -0.01 0.40
CA LEU A 235 6.96 -0.83 0.69
C LEU A 235 7.17 -1.69 1.93
N ASP A 236 8.35 -2.28 2.09
CA ASP A 236 8.68 -3.07 3.27
C ASP A 236 8.63 -2.23 4.55
N LYS A 237 9.20 -1.01 4.54
CA LYS A 237 9.14 -0.10 5.69
C LYS A 237 7.71 0.27 6.07
N TYR A 238 6.85 0.60 5.10
CA TYR A 238 5.45 0.90 5.35
C TYR A 238 4.71 -0.32 5.91
N ARG A 239 4.94 -1.51 5.36
CA ARG A 239 4.30 -2.74 5.88
C ARG A 239 4.78 -3.10 7.27
N LEU A 240 6.06 -2.93 7.57
CA LEU A 240 6.59 -3.15 8.93
C LEU A 240 5.95 -2.19 9.93
N ASP A 241 5.77 -0.93 9.55
CA ASP A 241 5.02 0.04 10.36
C ASP A 241 3.56 -0.39 10.56
N MET A 242 2.88 -0.79 9.48
CA MET A 242 1.50 -1.27 9.56
C MET A 242 1.35 -2.46 10.50
N LEU A 243 2.24 -3.43 10.41
CA LEU A 243 2.22 -4.61 11.27
C LEU A 243 2.54 -4.27 12.74
N ALA A 244 3.43 -3.30 12.99
CA ALA A 244 3.64 -2.74 14.33
C ALA A 244 2.38 -2.05 14.89
N HIS A 245 1.54 -1.53 14.00
CA HIS A 245 0.22 -0.95 14.30
C HIS A 245 -0.94 -1.94 14.22
N ARG A 246 -0.65 -3.25 14.15
CA ARG A 246 -1.65 -4.35 14.06
C ARG A 246 -2.56 -4.26 12.83
N ALA A 247 -2.09 -3.59 11.78
CA ALA A 247 -2.77 -3.40 10.52
C ALA A 247 -2.13 -4.23 9.42
N SER A 248 -2.96 -4.96 8.67
CA SER A 248 -2.53 -5.78 7.54
C SER A 248 -2.73 -5.04 6.22
N ASP A 249 -1.72 -5.07 5.35
CA ASP A 249 -1.84 -4.53 3.99
C ASP A 249 -2.78 -5.42 3.17
N MET A 250 -3.76 -4.82 2.48
CA MET A 250 -4.70 -5.55 1.62
C MET A 250 -3.98 -6.29 0.48
N ASN A 251 -3.02 -5.64 -0.19
CA ASN A 251 -2.40 -6.12 -1.43
C ASN A 251 -0.90 -6.34 -1.23
N VAL A 252 -0.57 -7.43 -0.53
CA VAL A 252 0.80 -7.71 -0.07
C VAL A 252 1.73 -8.19 -1.20
N ALA A 253 1.38 -9.33 -1.80
CA ALA A 253 2.18 -9.99 -2.82
C ALA A 253 1.25 -10.84 -3.70
N ALA A 254 1.69 -11.15 -4.91
CA ALA A 254 1.02 -12.06 -5.83
C ALA A 254 2.02 -13.06 -6.40
N PRO A 255 1.59 -14.27 -6.77
CA PRO A 255 2.37 -15.15 -7.64
C PRO A 255 2.53 -14.55 -9.04
N THR A 256 3.57 -14.97 -9.75
CA THR A 256 3.65 -14.73 -11.19
C THR A 256 2.66 -15.65 -11.88
N VAL A 257 1.74 -15.09 -12.67
CA VAL A 257 0.70 -15.84 -13.40
C VAL A 257 1.02 -15.85 -14.88
N GLU A 258 1.40 -17.01 -15.39
CA GLU A 258 1.69 -17.27 -16.81
C GLU A 258 0.51 -18.03 -17.44
N VAL A 259 0.09 -17.59 -18.62
CA VAL A 259 -1.01 -18.19 -19.37
C VAL A 259 -0.56 -18.45 -20.80
N GLU A 260 -0.62 -19.71 -21.25
CA GLU A 260 -0.31 -20.12 -22.61
C GLU A 260 -1.48 -20.95 -23.16
N GLY A 261 -2.31 -20.32 -24.00
CA GLY A 261 -3.60 -20.90 -24.40
C GLY A 261 -4.50 -21.11 -23.18
N ASP A 262 -4.88 -22.36 -22.92
CA ASP A 262 -5.71 -22.73 -21.76
C ASP A 262 -4.87 -23.21 -20.55
N MET A 263 -3.54 -23.27 -20.69
CA MET A 263 -2.64 -23.67 -19.62
C MET A 263 -2.31 -22.47 -18.72
N VAL A 264 -2.47 -22.66 -17.41
CA VAL A 264 -2.14 -21.65 -16.39
C VAL A 264 -1.06 -22.20 -15.48
N ARG A 265 0.01 -21.42 -15.30
CA ARG A 265 1.10 -21.71 -14.36
C ARG A 265 1.25 -20.56 -13.39
N LEU A 266 1.28 -20.88 -12.10
CA LEU A 266 1.55 -19.92 -11.03
C LEU A 266 2.91 -20.21 -10.39
N ASP A 267 3.80 -19.21 -10.39
CA ASP A 267 5.05 -19.25 -9.62
C ASP A 267 4.86 -18.54 -8.27
N TRP A 268 4.97 -19.31 -7.20
CA TRP A 268 4.73 -18.89 -5.83
C TRP A 268 6.00 -18.43 -5.09
N LYS A 269 7.18 -18.46 -5.71
CA LYS A 269 8.46 -18.28 -5.00
C LYS A 269 8.53 -16.97 -4.20
N ASP A 270 8.25 -15.84 -4.83
CA ASP A 270 8.30 -14.53 -4.13
C ASP A 270 7.08 -14.31 -3.24
N PHE A 271 5.91 -14.79 -3.66
CA PHE A 271 4.70 -14.79 -2.85
C PHE A 271 4.94 -15.49 -1.49
N ASP A 272 5.43 -16.73 -1.51
CA ASP A 272 5.67 -17.52 -0.31
C ASP A 272 6.70 -16.87 0.61
N ARG A 273 7.79 -16.36 0.04
CA ARG A 273 8.85 -15.69 0.80
C ARG A 273 8.32 -14.47 1.54
N LEU A 274 7.56 -13.61 0.85
CA LEU A 274 7.02 -12.37 1.43
C LEU A 274 5.89 -12.66 2.41
N MET A 275 4.94 -13.50 2.03
CA MET A 275 3.78 -13.82 2.88
C MET A 275 4.20 -14.54 4.16
N ALA A 276 5.12 -15.51 4.11
CA ALA A 276 5.61 -16.17 5.32
C ALA A 276 6.22 -15.18 6.31
N ARG A 277 7.00 -14.19 5.81
CA ARG A 277 7.60 -13.14 6.63
C ARG A 277 6.51 -12.26 7.27
N TYR A 278 5.59 -11.73 6.49
CA TYR A 278 4.59 -10.79 7.00
C TYR A 278 3.56 -11.47 7.92
N ILE A 279 3.16 -12.71 7.64
CA ILE A 279 2.30 -13.50 8.53
C ILE A 279 2.99 -13.72 9.89
N ALA A 280 4.29 -14.08 9.89
CA ALA A 280 5.06 -14.22 11.13
C ALA A 280 5.21 -12.90 11.92
N LEU A 281 5.01 -11.76 11.26
CA LEU A 281 5.05 -10.43 11.85
C LEU A 281 3.67 -9.88 12.24
N GLY A 282 2.58 -10.58 11.91
CA GLY A 282 1.22 -10.21 12.34
C GLY A 282 0.20 -10.00 11.23
N GLN A 283 0.57 -10.17 9.95
CA GLN A 283 -0.38 -10.08 8.83
C GLN A 283 -1.48 -11.12 9.04
N ASN A 284 -2.72 -10.67 9.08
CA ASN A 284 -3.85 -11.52 9.46
C ASN A 284 -5.01 -11.51 8.46
N ALA A 285 -4.93 -10.75 7.37
CA ALA A 285 -5.82 -10.88 6.22
C ALA A 285 -5.15 -10.37 4.94
N PHE A 286 -5.50 -10.87 3.75
CA PHE A 286 -5.03 -10.30 2.47
C PHE A 286 -5.96 -10.63 1.30
N ASN A 287 -6.01 -9.73 0.32
CA ASN A 287 -6.78 -9.89 -0.90
C ASN A 287 -6.01 -10.70 -1.96
N ILE A 288 -6.68 -11.63 -2.62
CA ILE A 288 -6.12 -12.41 -3.74
C ILE A 288 -6.35 -11.72 -5.09
N TYR A 289 -5.90 -10.49 -5.25
CA TYR A 289 -6.17 -9.64 -6.42
C TYR A 289 -5.67 -10.20 -7.77
N TRP A 290 -4.79 -11.21 -7.76
CA TRP A 290 -4.34 -11.93 -8.96
C TRP A 290 -5.34 -12.96 -9.49
N ALA A 291 -6.43 -13.24 -8.75
CA ALA A 291 -7.39 -14.29 -9.11
C ALA A 291 -8.19 -14.01 -10.40
N ARG A 292 -7.95 -12.86 -11.07
CA ARG A 292 -8.46 -12.48 -12.41
C ARG A 292 -9.90 -12.95 -12.66
N VAL A 293 -10.84 -12.59 -11.78
CA VAL A 293 -12.26 -12.86 -12.05
C VAL A 293 -12.70 -12.09 -13.31
N PRO A 294 -13.55 -12.69 -14.16
CA PRO A 294 -14.02 -12.01 -15.37
C PRO A 294 -14.68 -10.66 -15.06
N GLY A 295 -14.33 -9.65 -15.85
CA GLY A 295 -14.70 -8.24 -15.61
C GLY A 295 -13.60 -7.42 -14.94
N GLY A 296 -12.71 -8.04 -14.17
CA GLY A 296 -11.60 -7.38 -13.47
C GLY A 296 -12.01 -6.72 -12.13
N TRP A 297 -11.04 -6.15 -11.41
CA TRP A 297 -11.34 -5.40 -10.20
C TRP A 297 -12.15 -4.13 -10.54
N GLY A 298 -13.20 -3.88 -9.77
CA GLY A 298 -14.10 -2.73 -9.96
C GLY A 298 -15.15 -2.92 -11.07
N SER A 299 -15.18 -4.07 -11.75
CA SER A 299 -16.17 -4.35 -12.79
C SER A 299 -16.65 -5.79 -12.73
N VAL A 300 -17.96 -5.97 -12.58
CA VAL A 300 -18.64 -7.26 -12.68
C VAL A 300 -19.41 -7.38 -14.00
N ALA A 301 -18.80 -6.99 -15.12
CA ALA A 301 -19.47 -6.94 -16.44
C ALA A 301 -19.85 -8.32 -17.05
N GLY A 302 -20.01 -9.36 -16.24
CA GLY A 302 -20.34 -10.73 -16.63
C GLY A 302 -19.13 -11.67 -16.66
N LEU A 303 -19.39 -12.98 -16.80
CA LEU A 303 -18.37 -14.04 -16.69
C LEU A 303 -17.37 -14.13 -17.87
N GLY A 304 -17.29 -13.13 -18.74
CA GLY A 304 -16.40 -13.15 -19.90
C GLY A 304 -16.71 -14.29 -20.89
N ASP A 305 -15.77 -14.58 -21.79
CA ASP A 305 -15.88 -15.72 -22.71
C ASP A 305 -15.50 -17.06 -22.04
N GLU A 306 -15.69 -18.18 -22.77
CA GLU A 306 -15.41 -19.51 -22.22
C GLU A 306 -13.95 -19.73 -21.85
N GLN A 307 -13.03 -19.17 -22.62
CA GLN A 307 -11.59 -19.31 -22.37
C GLN A 307 -11.19 -18.54 -21.11
N GLN A 308 -11.68 -17.31 -20.96
CA GLN A 308 -11.48 -16.50 -19.75
C GLN A 308 -12.01 -17.23 -18.52
N ARG A 309 -13.21 -17.83 -18.57
CA ARG A 309 -13.73 -18.63 -17.44
C ARG A 309 -12.83 -19.80 -17.09
N LYS A 310 -12.30 -20.53 -18.07
CA LYS A 310 -11.39 -21.67 -17.83
C LYS A 310 -10.11 -21.21 -17.14
N ILE A 311 -9.50 -20.14 -17.63
CA ILE A 311 -8.28 -19.55 -17.05
C ILE A 311 -8.54 -19.08 -15.61
N SER A 312 -9.59 -18.29 -15.37
CA SER A 312 -9.93 -17.80 -14.02
C SER A 312 -10.23 -18.95 -13.06
N ALA A 313 -10.94 -19.99 -13.50
CA ALA A 313 -11.23 -21.15 -12.67
C ALA A 313 -9.95 -21.92 -12.31
N GLU A 314 -8.99 -22.02 -13.23
CA GLU A 314 -7.70 -22.67 -12.96
C GLU A 314 -6.86 -21.86 -11.97
N ILE A 315 -6.78 -20.53 -12.13
CA ILE A 315 -6.10 -19.64 -11.18
C ILE A 315 -6.71 -19.78 -9.78
N LEU A 316 -8.04 -19.78 -9.67
CA LEU A 316 -8.76 -19.93 -8.40
C LEU A 316 -8.48 -21.29 -7.74
N ARG A 317 -8.53 -22.38 -8.51
CA ARG A 317 -8.25 -23.74 -8.00
C ARG A 317 -6.83 -23.88 -7.50
N GLN A 318 -5.84 -23.46 -8.29
CA GLN A 318 -4.44 -23.51 -7.88
C GLN A 318 -4.17 -22.61 -6.67
N THR A 319 -4.77 -21.41 -6.63
CA THR A 319 -4.67 -20.50 -5.47
C THR A 319 -5.23 -21.15 -4.20
N GLN A 320 -6.43 -21.72 -4.25
CA GLN A 320 -7.02 -22.39 -3.10
C GLN A 320 -6.16 -23.58 -2.63
N ALA A 321 -5.72 -24.43 -3.55
CA ALA A 321 -4.92 -25.60 -3.23
C ALA A 321 -3.62 -25.19 -2.52
N HIS A 322 -2.90 -24.22 -3.10
CA HIS A 322 -1.65 -23.70 -2.53
C HIS A 322 -1.87 -23.09 -1.15
N LEU A 323 -2.84 -22.17 -1.01
CA LEU A 323 -3.12 -21.54 0.29
C LEU A 323 -3.60 -22.53 1.35
N SER A 324 -4.30 -23.60 0.96
CA SER A 324 -4.67 -24.70 1.87
C SER A 324 -3.45 -25.46 2.35
N GLU A 325 -2.53 -25.82 1.45
CA GLU A 325 -1.27 -26.50 1.77
C GLU A 325 -0.41 -25.68 2.74
N LYS A 326 -0.35 -24.36 2.53
CA LYS A 326 0.39 -23.44 3.41
C LYS A 326 -0.30 -23.18 4.76
N GLY A 327 -1.58 -23.52 4.89
CA GLY A 327 -2.39 -23.16 6.05
C GLY A 327 -2.76 -21.67 6.12
N TRP A 328 -2.76 -20.98 4.96
CA TRP A 328 -3.01 -19.54 4.86
C TRP A 328 -4.40 -19.22 4.29
N LEU A 329 -5.18 -20.23 3.88
CA LEU A 329 -6.49 -20.03 3.23
C LEU A 329 -7.46 -19.18 4.08
N ASP A 330 -7.48 -19.36 5.41
CA ASP A 330 -8.36 -18.60 6.30
C ASP A 330 -8.04 -17.09 6.37
N LEU A 331 -6.83 -16.69 5.97
CA LEU A 331 -6.39 -15.30 5.90
C LEU A 331 -6.78 -14.63 4.57
N ALA A 332 -7.07 -15.43 3.54
CA ALA A 332 -7.27 -14.95 2.19
C ALA A 332 -8.75 -14.67 1.92
N TYR A 333 -9.01 -13.62 1.15
CA TYR A 333 -10.34 -13.33 0.61
C TYR A 333 -10.22 -12.75 -0.79
N LEU A 334 -11.28 -12.88 -1.57
CA LEU A 334 -11.41 -12.26 -2.88
C LEU A 334 -12.30 -11.01 -2.75
N TYR A 335 -11.73 -9.85 -3.09
CA TYR A 335 -12.44 -8.59 -3.14
C TYR A 335 -12.52 -8.07 -4.58
N VAL A 336 -13.72 -8.13 -5.19
CA VAL A 336 -13.92 -7.94 -6.64
C VAL A 336 -14.41 -6.54 -7.00
N ILE A 337 -15.37 -6.01 -6.26
CA ILE A 337 -16.04 -4.75 -6.57
C ILE A 337 -16.35 -4.01 -5.28
N ASP A 338 -16.18 -2.70 -5.32
CA ASP A 338 -16.45 -1.80 -4.21
C ASP A 338 -17.90 -1.28 -4.27
N GLU A 339 -18.62 -1.41 -3.16
CA GLU A 339 -19.97 -0.88 -2.91
C GLU A 339 -20.94 -0.95 -4.11
N PRO A 340 -21.13 -2.13 -4.75
CA PRO A 340 -21.95 -2.20 -5.95
C PRO A 340 -23.39 -1.75 -5.64
N GLY A 341 -23.93 -0.88 -6.49
CA GLY A 341 -25.36 -0.55 -6.44
C GLY A 341 -26.22 -1.77 -6.75
N ALA A 342 -27.47 -1.77 -6.25
CA ALA A 342 -28.43 -2.86 -6.46
C ALA A 342 -28.57 -3.38 -7.91
N ALA A 343 -28.38 -2.51 -8.90
CA ALA A 343 -28.44 -2.89 -10.32
C ALA A 343 -27.34 -3.90 -10.72
N ALA A 344 -26.22 -3.93 -10.01
CA ALA A 344 -25.11 -4.86 -10.25
C ALA A 344 -25.27 -6.20 -9.52
N PHE A 345 -26.24 -6.35 -8.61
CA PHE A 345 -26.38 -7.56 -7.78
C PHE A 345 -26.51 -8.86 -8.59
N PRO A 346 -27.28 -8.94 -9.70
CA PRO A 346 -27.33 -10.17 -10.49
C PRO A 346 -25.97 -10.57 -11.07
N ALA A 347 -25.13 -9.60 -11.40
CA ALA A 347 -23.79 -9.88 -11.92
C ALA A 347 -22.81 -10.25 -10.79
N VAL A 348 -22.92 -9.61 -9.62
CA VAL A 348 -22.19 -10.01 -8.41
C VAL A 348 -22.50 -11.46 -8.05
N GLN A 349 -23.79 -11.83 -8.03
CA GLN A 349 -24.23 -13.21 -7.76
C GLN A 349 -23.60 -14.20 -8.74
N GLN A 350 -23.63 -13.93 -10.05
CA GLN A 350 -23.01 -14.79 -11.06
C GLN A 350 -21.49 -14.96 -10.85
N VAL A 351 -20.77 -13.87 -10.56
CA VAL A 351 -19.32 -13.94 -10.30
C VAL A 351 -19.03 -14.70 -9.01
N PHE A 352 -19.80 -14.47 -7.95
CA PHE A 352 -19.58 -15.10 -6.64
C PHE A 352 -19.97 -16.59 -6.65
N ASP A 353 -20.95 -16.99 -7.44
CA ASP A 353 -21.28 -18.40 -7.70
C ASP A 353 -20.18 -19.10 -8.51
N PHE A 354 -19.65 -18.42 -9.52
CA PHE A 354 -18.52 -18.95 -10.30
C PHE A 354 -17.30 -19.18 -9.41
N VAL A 355 -16.96 -18.20 -8.56
CA VAL A 355 -15.86 -18.33 -7.60
C VAL A 355 -16.11 -19.49 -6.64
N HIS A 356 -17.32 -19.61 -6.09
CA HIS A 356 -17.69 -20.72 -5.20
C HIS A 356 -17.52 -22.08 -5.88
N SER A 357 -17.97 -22.17 -7.12
CA SER A 357 -17.95 -23.41 -7.90
C SER A 357 -16.53 -23.84 -8.23
N ALA A 358 -15.63 -22.88 -8.53
CA ALA A 358 -14.24 -23.16 -8.83
C ALA A 358 -13.39 -23.41 -7.57
N ALA A 359 -13.61 -22.61 -6.52
CA ALA A 359 -12.80 -22.60 -5.30
C ALA A 359 -13.67 -22.27 -4.07
N PRO A 360 -14.41 -23.25 -3.54
CA PRO A 360 -15.41 -23.04 -2.47
C PRO A 360 -14.83 -22.60 -1.12
N GLY A 361 -13.53 -22.78 -0.90
CA GLY A 361 -12.82 -22.35 0.30
C GLY A 361 -12.28 -20.91 0.24
N ILE A 362 -12.32 -20.26 -0.92
CA ILE A 362 -11.95 -18.84 -1.04
C ILE A 362 -13.14 -17.99 -0.62
N LYS A 363 -12.98 -17.23 0.46
CA LYS A 363 -14.02 -16.31 0.97
C LYS A 363 -14.24 -15.15 0.00
N ARG A 364 -15.50 -14.84 -0.30
CA ARG A 364 -15.90 -13.70 -1.12
C ARG A 364 -16.30 -12.52 -0.22
N LEU A 365 -15.58 -11.42 -0.36
CA LEU A 365 -15.77 -10.20 0.42
C LEU A 365 -16.55 -9.18 -0.39
N LEU A 366 -17.50 -8.49 0.25
CA LEU A 366 -18.23 -7.40 -0.37
C LEU A 366 -18.48 -6.23 0.58
N THR A 367 -18.13 -5.02 0.12
CA THR A 367 -18.45 -3.77 0.83
C THR A 367 -19.85 -3.28 0.50
N TYR A 368 -20.51 -2.66 1.48
CA TYR A 368 -21.84 -2.06 1.30
C TYR A 368 -21.85 -0.58 1.68
N GLY A 369 -22.10 0.27 0.68
CA GLY A 369 -22.45 1.67 0.86
C GLY A 369 -23.93 1.91 0.61
N TYR A 370 -24.31 3.17 0.37
CA TYR A 370 -25.72 3.55 0.21
C TYR A 370 -26.41 2.88 -0.98
N GLY A 371 -25.72 2.71 -2.10
CA GLY A 371 -26.28 2.07 -3.30
C GLY A 371 -26.61 0.58 -3.11
N ALA A 372 -25.88 -0.09 -2.21
CA ALA A 372 -26.14 -1.47 -1.83
C ALA A 372 -27.16 -1.58 -0.68
N THR A 373 -27.38 -0.50 0.07
CA THR A 373 -28.14 -0.53 1.33
C THR A 373 -29.56 -0.01 1.18
N LEU A 374 -29.77 1.03 0.35
CA LEU A 374 -31.05 1.72 0.23
C LEU A 374 -31.99 1.05 -0.79
N PRO A 375 -33.33 1.08 -0.57
CA PRO A 375 -34.00 1.57 0.65
C PRO A 375 -33.72 0.67 1.86
N ARG A 376 -33.64 1.28 3.05
CA ARG A 376 -33.34 0.57 4.29
C ARG A 376 -34.62 0.18 5.01
N GLU A 377 -34.90 -1.11 5.06
CA GLU A 377 -35.94 -1.70 5.90
C GLU A 377 -35.27 -2.50 7.03
N PRO A 378 -35.73 -2.39 8.30
CA PRO A 378 -35.16 -3.17 9.41
C PRO A 378 -35.12 -4.67 9.10
N GLY A 379 -33.95 -5.29 9.20
CA GLY A 379 -33.76 -6.71 8.91
C GLY A 379 -33.82 -7.07 7.42
N ARG A 380 -34.09 -6.12 6.53
CA ARG A 380 -34.15 -6.27 5.07
C ARG A 380 -33.50 -5.09 4.33
N PRO A 381 -32.23 -4.76 4.62
CA PRO A 381 -31.48 -3.84 3.78
C PRO A 381 -31.39 -4.38 2.35
N LYS A 382 -31.18 -3.51 1.36
CA LYS A 382 -31.17 -3.94 -0.05
C LYS A 382 -30.14 -5.05 -0.33
N TYR A 383 -28.96 -5.01 0.29
CA TYR A 383 -27.93 -6.05 0.20
C TYR A 383 -28.35 -7.42 0.75
N ALA A 384 -29.51 -7.53 1.43
CA ALA A 384 -30.06 -8.83 1.83
C ALA A 384 -30.36 -9.75 0.63
N GLU A 385 -30.54 -9.20 -0.57
CA GLU A 385 -30.68 -9.95 -1.82
C GLU A 385 -29.43 -10.76 -2.21
N LEU A 386 -28.27 -10.44 -1.63
CA LEU A 386 -27.00 -11.14 -1.83
C LEU A 386 -26.77 -12.26 -0.81
N ALA A 387 -27.75 -12.56 0.05
CA ALA A 387 -27.66 -13.64 1.03
C ALA A 387 -27.25 -14.97 0.38
N GLY A 388 -26.22 -15.62 0.93
CA GLY A 388 -25.69 -16.91 0.45
C GLY A 388 -24.61 -16.81 -0.62
N TYR A 389 -24.37 -15.62 -1.18
CA TYR A 389 -23.30 -15.38 -2.17
C TYR A 389 -22.04 -14.78 -1.52
N VAL A 390 -22.17 -14.14 -0.37
CA VAL A 390 -21.12 -13.37 0.31
C VAL A 390 -20.70 -14.08 1.60
N ASP A 391 -19.40 -14.33 1.77
CA ASP A 391 -18.85 -14.95 2.99
C ASP A 391 -18.40 -13.90 4.02
N ILE A 392 -17.94 -12.73 3.54
CA ILE A 392 -17.49 -11.60 4.37
C ILE A 392 -18.29 -10.35 4.00
N HIS A 393 -19.21 -9.96 4.88
CA HIS A 393 -20.05 -8.77 4.74
C HIS A 393 -19.33 -7.57 5.34
N VAL A 394 -19.12 -6.49 4.57
CA VAL A 394 -18.39 -5.30 5.03
C VAL A 394 -19.25 -4.04 4.86
N PRO A 395 -20.34 -3.89 5.63
CA PRO A 395 -21.10 -2.66 5.62
C PRO A 395 -20.28 -1.48 6.14
N HIS A 396 -20.63 -0.31 5.64
CA HIS A 396 -20.26 0.92 6.30
C HIS A 396 -20.91 1.01 7.68
N SER A 397 -20.30 1.73 8.63
CA SER A 397 -20.83 1.85 10.00
C SER A 397 -22.27 2.36 10.05
N ASP A 398 -22.66 3.27 9.15
CA ASP A 398 -24.03 3.80 9.05
C ASP A 398 -24.98 2.97 8.18
N CYS A 399 -24.45 2.00 7.43
CA CYS A 399 -25.18 1.03 6.62
C CYS A 399 -25.34 -0.34 7.33
N PHE A 400 -24.81 -0.46 8.55
CA PHE A 400 -24.88 -1.65 9.37
C PHE A 400 -26.31 -1.98 9.80
N ASP A 401 -26.87 -3.11 9.33
CA ASP A 401 -28.15 -3.64 9.81
C ASP A 401 -27.94 -4.78 10.80
N ALA A 402 -28.14 -4.48 12.08
CA ALA A 402 -27.81 -5.41 13.16
C ALA A 402 -28.65 -6.70 13.15
N GLU A 403 -29.90 -6.64 12.69
CA GLU A 403 -30.78 -7.82 12.66
C GLU A 403 -30.32 -8.78 11.57
N TYR A 404 -30.18 -8.30 10.33
CA TYR A 404 -29.74 -9.10 9.20
C TYR A 404 -28.33 -9.68 9.43
N LEU A 405 -27.37 -8.83 9.81
CA LEU A 405 -25.96 -9.25 9.93
C LEU A 405 -25.76 -10.26 11.07
N ARG A 406 -26.48 -10.11 12.19
CA ARG A 406 -26.48 -11.14 13.26
C ARG A 406 -27.08 -12.46 12.79
N ALA A 407 -28.08 -12.43 11.91
CA ALA A 407 -28.62 -13.64 11.30
C ALA A 407 -27.59 -14.32 10.39
N ARG A 408 -26.80 -13.54 9.62
CA ARG A 408 -25.70 -14.06 8.80
C ARG A 408 -24.58 -14.69 9.64
N GLN A 409 -24.15 -14.02 10.72
CA GLN A 409 -23.14 -14.56 11.65
C GLN A 409 -23.52 -15.92 12.25
N LYS A 410 -24.81 -16.14 12.55
CA LYS A 410 -25.30 -17.44 13.04
C LYS A 410 -25.18 -18.57 12.01
N LEU A 411 -25.05 -18.24 10.73
CA LEU A 411 -24.81 -19.18 9.64
C LEU A 411 -23.30 -19.41 9.38
N GLY A 412 -22.42 -18.78 10.15
CA GLY A 412 -20.97 -18.91 10.01
C GLY A 412 -20.33 -17.90 9.05
N GLU A 413 -21.09 -16.94 8.52
CA GLU A 413 -20.55 -15.84 7.72
C GLU A 413 -19.87 -14.79 8.60
N GLU A 414 -18.86 -14.13 8.05
CA GLU A 414 -18.14 -13.07 8.73
C GLU A 414 -18.78 -11.72 8.48
N VAL A 415 -18.72 -10.87 9.49
CA VAL A 415 -19.13 -9.47 9.39
C VAL A 415 -17.95 -8.63 9.80
N TRP A 416 -17.44 -7.88 8.84
CA TRP A 416 -16.45 -6.83 9.05
C TRP A 416 -17.18 -5.47 9.06
N ALA A 417 -16.44 -4.38 9.24
CA ALA A 417 -16.95 -3.04 8.97
C ALA A 417 -15.87 -2.21 8.30
N TYR A 418 -16.29 -1.19 7.56
CA TYR A 418 -15.38 -0.15 7.08
C TYR A 418 -15.95 1.23 7.36
N VAL A 419 -15.08 2.23 7.29
CA VAL A 419 -15.42 3.65 7.46
C VAL A 419 -14.77 4.46 6.33
N CYS A 420 -15.46 5.50 5.88
CA CYS A 420 -14.94 6.50 4.94
C CYS A 420 -15.65 7.85 5.18
N ILE A 421 -15.35 8.85 4.36
CA ILE A 421 -15.97 10.18 4.45
C ILE A 421 -17.50 10.18 4.42
N SER A 422 -18.12 9.14 3.87
CA SER A 422 -19.58 9.08 3.72
C SER A 422 -20.32 9.02 5.08
N ALA A 423 -19.74 8.41 6.13
CA ALA A 423 -20.38 8.26 7.44
C ALA A 423 -19.71 9.21 8.39
N GLN A 424 -20.21 10.43 8.44
CA GLN A 424 -19.70 11.42 9.38
C GLN A 424 -20.30 11.21 10.78
N ARG A 425 -19.85 12.04 11.74
CA ARG A 425 -20.43 12.07 13.08
C ARG A 425 -21.97 12.20 13.01
N PRO A 426 -22.73 11.45 13.83
CA PRO A 426 -22.29 10.75 15.05
C PRO A 426 -21.73 9.33 14.83
N TYR A 427 -21.44 8.89 13.61
CA TYR A 427 -20.69 7.65 13.41
C TYR A 427 -19.19 7.91 13.56
N LEU A 428 -18.51 7.04 14.32
CA LEU A 428 -17.08 7.19 14.60
C LEU A 428 -16.23 6.81 13.39
N ASN A 429 -15.07 7.45 13.29
CA ASN A 429 -14.13 7.28 12.18
C ASN A 429 -12.69 7.32 12.67
N ILE A 430 -11.79 6.78 11.84
CA ILE A 430 -10.33 6.90 12.07
C ILE A 430 -9.68 8.01 11.25
N TRP A 431 -10.41 8.59 10.29
CA TRP A 431 -9.85 9.46 9.27
C TRP A 431 -9.88 10.95 9.59
N GLY A 432 -10.88 11.45 10.33
CA GLY A 432 -11.04 12.88 10.56
C GLY A 432 -9.89 13.47 11.38
N ILE A 433 -9.00 14.25 10.74
CA ILE A 433 -7.88 14.92 11.43
C ILE A 433 -8.36 15.99 12.41
N ASP A 434 -9.55 16.52 12.18
CA ASP A 434 -10.26 17.53 12.94
C ASP A 434 -11.32 16.92 13.88
N TYR A 435 -11.38 15.59 14.01
CA TYR A 435 -12.30 14.89 14.92
C TYR A 435 -11.62 14.62 16.28
N PRO A 436 -12.39 14.37 17.36
CA PRO A 436 -11.83 14.02 18.65
C PRO A 436 -10.93 12.77 18.57
N GLY A 437 -9.78 12.80 19.24
CA GLY A 437 -8.86 11.66 19.28
C GLY A 437 -9.41 10.40 19.98
N THR A 438 -10.60 10.48 20.59
CA THR A 438 -11.30 9.31 21.13
C THR A 438 -12.01 8.51 20.05
N ASP A 439 -12.40 9.13 18.93
CA ASP A 439 -13.12 8.48 17.82
C ASP A 439 -12.37 7.24 17.26
N PRO A 440 -11.09 7.34 16.82
CA PRO A 440 -10.36 6.19 16.29
C PRO A 440 -10.15 5.08 17.30
N ARG A 441 -10.33 5.35 18.60
CA ARG A 441 -10.16 4.36 19.64
C ARG A 441 -11.47 3.67 19.98
N VAL A 442 -12.53 4.44 20.25
CA VAL A 442 -13.84 3.92 20.64
C VAL A 442 -14.50 3.10 19.54
N LEU A 443 -14.21 3.41 18.26
CA LEU A 443 -14.69 2.61 17.13
C LEU A 443 -14.42 1.11 17.32
N PHE A 444 -13.23 0.72 17.79
CA PHE A 444 -12.88 -0.68 17.97
C PHE A 444 -13.60 -1.35 19.14
N TRP A 445 -14.04 -0.58 20.15
CA TRP A 445 -14.96 -1.07 21.18
C TRP A 445 -16.36 -1.34 20.60
N GLN A 446 -16.81 -0.49 19.66
CA GLN A 446 -18.07 -0.72 18.93
C GLN A 446 -17.98 -2.00 18.09
N LEU A 447 -16.86 -2.23 17.40
CA LEU A 447 -16.66 -3.44 16.61
C LEU A 447 -16.82 -4.70 17.47
N HIS A 448 -16.15 -4.76 18.62
CA HIS A 448 -16.27 -5.91 19.54
C HIS A 448 -17.72 -6.06 20.05
N ARG A 449 -18.38 -4.95 20.41
CA ARG A 449 -19.77 -4.96 20.89
C ARG A 449 -20.76 -5.57 19.89
N PHE A 450 -20.56 -5.31 18.60
CA PHE A 450 -21.39 -5.86 17.52
C PHE A 450 -20.93 -7.23 17.02
N GLY A 451 -19.90 -7.81 17.65
CA GLY A 451 -19.33 -9.09 17.22
C GLY A 451 -18.68 -9.02 15.84
N ILE A 452 -18.25 -7.82 15.41
CA ILE A 452 -17.56 -7.61 14.15
C ILE A 452 -16.17 -8.22 14.25
N THR A 453 -15.80 -9.05 13.26
CA THR A 453 -14.59 -9.86 13.26
C THR A 453 -13.50 -9.32 12.35
N GLY A 454 -13.78 -8.24 11.60
CA GLY A 454 -12.76 -7.54 10.84
C GLY A 454 -13.05 -6.08 10.58
N PHE A 455 -12.01 -5.36 10.20
CA PHE A 455 -12.05 -3.93 9.91
C PHE A 455 -11.28 -3.62 8.63
N LEU A 456 -11.93 -2.89 7.73
CA LEU A 456 -11.37 -2.42 6.47
C LEU A 456 -11.25 -0.89 6.48
N TYR A 457 -10.15 -0.38 5.94
CA TYR A 457 -9.99 1.03 5.61
C TYR A 457 -9.36 1.20 4.22
N TRP A 458 -9.99 2.06 3.43
CA TRP A 458 -9.84 2.09 1.97
C TRP A 458 -8.49 2.64 1.48
N ALA A 459 -7.77 3.43 2.27
CA ALA A 459 -6.41 3.85 1.96
C ALA A 459 -5.71 4.46 3.18
N ILE A 460 -4.41 4.22 3.36
CA ILE A 460 -3.61 4.90 4.40
C ILE A 460 -2.70 6.01 3.87
N ASN A 461 -2.51 6.07 2.54
CA ASN A 461 -1.57 6.97 1.87
C ASN A 461 -2.11 7.52 0.52
N TYR A 462 -3.40 7.78 0.40
CA TYR A 462 -4.02 8.43 -0.75
C TYR A 462 -3.63 9.91 -0.82
N TRP A 463 -2.41 10.18 -1.26
CA TRP A 463 -1.82 11.53 -1.28
C TRP A 463 -2.03 12.21 -2.64
N GLU A 464 -3.28 12.35 -3.09
CA GLU A 464 -3.57 13.12 -4.32
C GLU A 464 -3.02 14.55 -4.25
N LYS A 465 -3.09 15.12 -3.04
CA LYS A 465 -2.43 16.36 -2.64
C LYS A 465 -1.30 16.08 -1.66
N ASP A 466 -0.38 17.03 -1.55
CA ASP A 466 0.70 17.00 -0.57
C ASP A 466 0.11 17.05 0.85
N PRO A 467 0.11 15.93 1.60
CA PRO A 467 -0.60 15.83 2.88
C PRO A 467 0.02 16.73 3.95
N TRP A 468 1.28 17.17 3.77
CA TRP A 468 1.93 18.12 4.68
C TRP A 468 1.43 19.56 4.50
N LYS A 469 0.79 19.88 3.38
CA LYS A 469 0.33 21.24 3.05
C LYS A 469 -1.19 21.35 2.99
N ASP A 470 -1.87 20.32 2.49
CA ASP A 470 -3.32 20.30 2.38
C ASP A 470 -3.86 19.00 2.99
N PRO A 471 -4.53 19.06 4.16
CA PRO A 471 -5.08 17.86 4.78
C PRO A 471 -6.26 17.29 4.00
N MET A 472 -6.92 18.03 3.08
CA MET A 472 -8.05 17.53 2.30
C MET A 472 -7.58 16.66 1.12
N THR A 473 -7.00 15.50 1.46
CA THR A 473 -6.49 14.49 0.52
C THR A 473 -7.59 13.77 -0.24
N TYR A 474 -8.81 13.72 0.33
CA TYR A 474 -10.03 13.33 -0.36
C TYR A 474 -11.05 14.49 -0.33
N PRO A 475 -11.79 14.76 -1.42
CA PRO A 475 -12.78 15.85 -1.44
C PRO A 475 -13.81 15.74 -0.31
N GLY A 476 -13.89 16.77 0.53
CA GLY A 476 -14.84 16.85 1.64
C GLY A 476 -14.39 16.12 2.92
N GLY A 477 -13.31 15.34 2.88
CA GLY A 477 -12.78 14.60 4.03
C GLY A 477 -11.36 15.00 4.39
N ASN A 478 -11.21 15.82 5.43
CA ASN A 478 -9.90 16.21 5.95
C ASN A 478 -9.15 14.97 6.45
N ALA A 479 -8.13 14.58 5.70
CA ALA A 479 -7.23 13.45 5.86
C ALA A 479 -7.87 12.07 5.67
N ASP A 480 -9.05 12.00 5.03
CA ASP A 480 -9.56 10.72 4.53
C ASP A 480 -8.64 10.16 3.43
N GLY A 481 -8.33 8.88 3.57
CA GLY A 481 -7.30 8.18 2.81
C GLY A 481 -5.86 8.41 3.30
N SER A 482 -5.64 9.19 4.38
CA SER A 482 -4.28 9.59 4.83
C SER A 482 -4.10 9.44 6.34
N LEU A 483 -3.71 8.24 6.77
CA LEU A 483 -3.29 7.96 8.16
C LEU A 483 -1.77 8.06 8.34
N LEU A 484 -1.02 7.81 7.27
CA LEU A 484 0.44 7.95 7.22
C LEU A 484 0.83 9.15 6.36
N TYR A 485 2.00 9.70 6.65
CA TYR A 485 2.59 10.82 5.92
C TYR A 485 3.92 10.39 5.29
N PRO A 486 4.30 10.96 4.12
CA PRO A 486 5.58 10.67 3.51
C PRO A 486 6.71 11.34 4.32
N GLY A 487 7.51 10.53 5.02
CA GLY A 487 8.75 10.95 5.65
C GLY A 487 9.96 10.77 4.75
N ARG A 488 11.09 11.34 5.15
CA ARG A 488 12.36 11.21 4.42
C ARG A 488 12.79 9.76 4.20
N ASP A 489 12.66 8.92 5.24
CA ASP A 489 13.20 7.56 5.26
C ASP A 489 12.10 6.49 5.42
N GLY A 490 10.83 6.82 5.16
CA GLY A 490 9.72 5.88 5.39
C GLY A 490 8.41 6.56 5.84
N PRO A 491 7.48 5.80 6.46
CA PRO A 491 6.25 6.37 6.99
C PRO A 491 6.52 7.31 8.15
N VAL A 492 5.68 8.35 8.26
CA VAL A 492 5.54 9.15 9.48
C VAL A 492 4.13 8.98 10.00
N ASP A 493 4.02 8.53 11.24
CA ASP A 493 2.75 8.22 11.87
C ASP A 493 1.97 9.48 12.21
N SER A 494 0.68 9.46 11.92
CA SER A 494 -0.23 10.43 12.49
C SER A 494 -0.65 10.02 13.90
N LEU A 495 -1.10 10.98 14.69
CA LEU A 495 -1.72 10.67 15.98
C LEU A 495 -2.94 9.74 15.82
N ARG A 496 -3.71 9.89 14.74
CA ARG A 496 -4.85 9.01 14.42
C ARG A 496 -4.41 7.56 14.19
N TRP A 497 -3.25 7.35 13.57
CA TRP A 497 -2.71 6.02 13.34
C TRP A 497 -2.34 5.31 14.63
N GLU A 498 -1.67 6.03 15.54
CA GLU A 498 -1.32 5.52 16.86
C GLU A 498 -2.54 5.26 17.74
N LEU A 499 -3.55 6.13 17.68
CA LEU A 499 -4.83 5.91 18.36
C LEU A 499 -5.64 4.74 17.77
N THR A 500 -5.50 4.50 16.46
CA THR A 500 -6.08 3.34 15.77
C THR A 500 -5.42 2.05 16.27
N ARG A 501 -4.08 2.01 16.38
CA ARG A 501 -3.35 0.89 17.01
C ARG A 501 -3.82 0.65 18.43
N ASP A 502 -3.94 1.71 19.25
CA ASP A 502 -4.45 1.60 20.62
C ASP A 502 -5.90 1.06 20.66
N GLY A 503 -6.74 1.42 19.69
CA GLY A 503 -8.10 0.89 19.52
C GLY A 503 -8.12 -0.60 19.14
N ILE A 504 -7.28 -1.02 18.20
CA ILE A 504 -7.13 -2.45 17.83
C ILE A 504 -6.63 -3.26 19.04
N GLU A 505 -5.69 -2.72 19.81
CA GLU A 505 -5.27 -3.35 21.07
C GLU A 505 -6.41 -3.42 22.09
N ASP A 506 -7.23 -2.38 22.22
CA ASP A 506 -8.40 -2.42 23.09
C ASP A 506 -9.40 -3.53 22.66
N TYR A 507 -9.60 -3.73 21.35
CA TYR A 507 -10.36 -4.89 20.84
C TYR A 507 -9.74 -6.21 21.29
N ASP A 508 -8.41 -6.34 21.17
CA ASP A 508 -7.71 -7.56 21.58
C ASP A 508 -7.83 -7.84 23.09
N TYR A 509 -7.86 -6.79 23.92
CA TYR A 509 -8.14 -6.92 25.36
C TYR A 509 -9.55 -7.48 25.62
N LEU A 510 -10.56 -6.98 24.91
CA LEU A 510 -11.94 -7.43 25.04
C LEU A 510 -12.10 -8.89 24.61
N GLU A 511 -11.53 -9.24 23.45
CA GLU A 511 -11.62 -10.59 22.91
C GLU A 511 -10.82 -11.59 23.77
N LEU A 512 -9.66 -11.19 24.30
CA LEU A 512 -8.90 -12.00 25.26
C LEU A 512 -9.73 -12.25 26.54
N ALA A 513 -10.41 -11.22 27.06
CA ALA A 513 -11.29 -11.35 28.22
C ALA A 513 -12.46 -12.31 27.93
N ARG A 514 -13.10 -12.20 26.77
CA ARG A 514 -14.18 -13.09 26.33
C ARG A 514 -13.73 -14.55 26.24
N ARG A 515 -12.61 -14.82 25.56
CA ARG A 515 -12.04 -16.17 25.42
C ARG A 515 -11.64 -16.76 26.78
N LYS A 516 -11.00 -15.95 27.63
CA LYS A 516 -10.59 -16.38 28.96
C LYS A 516 -11.79 -16.68 29.85
N ALA A 517 -12.85 -15.87 29.80
CA ALA A 517 -14.10 -16.14 30.51
C ALA A 517 -14.70 -17.48 30.09
N ALA A 518 -14.81 -17.75 28.78
CA ALA A 518 -15.31 -19.02 28.26
C ALA A 518 -14.48 -20.23 28.74
N SER A 519 -13.14 -20.11 28.70
CA SER A 519 -12.23 -21.14 29.21
C SER A 519 -12.42 -21.40 30.71
N LEU A 520 -12.56 -20.33 31.50
CA LEU A 520 -12.81 -20.43 32.95
C LEU A 520 -14.17 -21.06 33.26
N ARG A 521 -15.22 -20.73 32.50
CA ARG A 521 -16.54 -21.39 32.61
C ARG A 521 -16.42 -22.89 32.37
N ALA A 522 -15.76 -23.29 31.28
CA ALA A 522 -15.53 -24.70 30.98
C ALA A 522 -14.74 -25.42 32.08
N ALA A 523 -13.84 -24.71 32.75
CA ALA A 523 -13.07 -25.23 33.90
C ALA A 523 -13.81 -25.12 35.26
N GLY A 524 -15.10 -24.76 35.29
CA GLY A 524 -15.89 -24.64 36.52
C GLY A 524 -15.58 -23.40 37.39
N LYS A 525 -14.73 -22.49 36.91
CA LYS A 525 -14.35 -21.25 37.62
C LYS A 525 -15.35 -20.11 37.34
N ALA A 526 -16.57 -20.25 37.84
CA ALA A 526 -17.70 -19.36 37.53
C ALA A 526 -17.50 -17.89 37.94
N ALA A 527 -16.96 -17.62 39.14
CA ALA A 527 -16.78 -16.26 39.65
C ALA A 527 -15.78 -15.40 38.83
N PRO A 528 -14.54 -15.86 38.54
CA PRO A 528 -13.63 -15.09 37.70
C PRO A 528 -14.11 -14.99 36.24
N ALA A 529 -14.84 -15.98 35.73
CA ALA A 529 -15.49 -15.88 34.42
C ALA A 529 -16.54 -14.75 34.38
N ALA A 530 -17.46 -14.73 35.35
CA ALA A 530 -18.48 -13.68 35.46
C ALA A 530 -17.89 -12.27 35.58
N LYS A 531 -16.74 -12.12 36.25
CA LYS A 531 -16.03 -10.84 36.33
C LYS A 531 -15.52 -10.36 34.97
N LEU A 532 -14.98 -11.24 34.14
CA LEU A 532 -14.54 -10.90 32.78
C LEU A 532 -15.75 -10.66 31.86
N GLU A 533 -16.82 -11.46 32.00
CA GLU A 533 -18.09 -11.29 31.28
C GLU A 533 -18.69 -9.90 31.48
N ALA A 534 -18.68 -9.39 32.72
CA ALA A 534 -19.17 -8.05 33.03
C ALA A 534 -18.34 -6.91 32.43
N LEU A 535 -17.08 -7.16 32.06
CA LEU A 535 -16.18 -6.13 31.54
C LEU A 535 -16.21 -6.08 30.00
N TYR A 536 -16.16 -7.21 29.30
CA TYR A 536 -15.98 -7.16 27.84
C TYR A 536 -17.18 -6.57 27.06
N HIS A 537 -18.35 -6.38 27.69
CA HIS A 537 -19.48 -5.67 27.07
C HIS A 537 -19.25 -4.16 26.99
N ALA A 538 -18.46 -3.61 27.91
CA ALA A 538 -18.01 -2.21 27.94
C ALA A 538 -19.12 -1.15 27.72
N ASP A 539 -20.30 -1.33 28.32
CA ASP A 539 -21.43 -0.38 28.19
C ASP A 539 -21.06 1.06 28.61
N GLU A 540 -20.09 1.24 29.51
CA GLU A 540 -19.60 2.57 29.91
C GLU A 540 -18.77 3.28 28.81
N VAL A 541 -18.23 2.52 27.86
CA VAL A 541 -17.49 3.05 26.70
C VAL A 541 -18.41 3.26 25.51
N THR A 542 -19.25 2.28 25.19
CA THR A 542 -20.21 2.37 24.08
C THR A 542 -21.39 1.42 24.26
N SER A 543 -22.59 1.91 23.94
CA SER A 543 -23.84 1.14 23.93
C SER A 543 -24.39 0.88 22.51
N ASP A 544 -24.04 1.71 21.53
CA ASP A 544 -24.40 1.59 20.10
C ASP A 544 -23.44 2.45 19.24
N TRP A 545 -23.59 2.41 17.91
CA TRP A 545 -22.86 3.22 16.93
C TRP A 545 -22.88 4.72 17.20
N LYS A 546 -23.95 5.23 17.84
CA LYS A 546 -24.17 6.67 18.11
C LYS A 546 -24.14 7.04 19.59
N GLN A 547 -23.99 6.05 20.47
CA GLN A 547 -23.99 6.26 21.92
C GLN A 547 -22.70 5.71 22.50
N TYR A 548 -21.81 6.63 22.86
CA TYR A 548 -20.47 6.35 23.31
C TYR A 548 -19.92 7.48 24.17
N THR A 549 -18.85 7.19 24.90
CA THR A 549 -18.12 8.19 25.67
C THR A 549 -17.16 8.98 24.77
N GLU A 550 -17.11 10.30 24.93
CA GLU A 550 -16.06 11.15 24.35
C GLU A 550 -14.91 11.39 25.34
N GLU A 551 -15.03 10.84 26.55
CA GLU A 551 -14.16 11.11 27.69
C GLU A 551 -13.00 10.09 27.75
N PRO A 552 -11.74 10.48 27.45
CA PRO A 552 -10.62 9.54 27.37
C PRO A 552 -10.34 8.80 28.68
N GLN A 553 -10.65 9.43 29.83
CA GLN A 553 -10.51 8.80 31.14
C GLN A 553 -11.43 7.60 31.34
N VAL A 554 -12.61 7.57 30.70
CA VAL A 554 -13.55 6.43 30.80
C VAL A 554 -12.96 5.23 30.06
N ILE A 555 -12.46 5.45 28.85
CA ILE A 555 -11.78 4.43 28.03
C ILE A 555 -10.58 3.85 28.79
N MET A 556 -9.72 4.74 29.31
CA MET A 556 -8.50 4.35 30.03
C MET A 556 -8.79 3.62 31.35
N ALA A 557 -9.84 4.04 32.07
CA ALA A 557 -10.27 3.35 33.28
C ALA A 557 -10.80 1.95 32.96
N HIS A 558 -11.61 1.79 31.91
CA HIS A 558 -12.15 0.50 31.51
C HIS A 558 -11.04 -0.46 31.05
N ARG A 559 -10.13 -0.01 30.16
CA ARG A 559 -8.97 -0.82 29.73
C ARG A 559 -8.14 -1.30 30.92
N ARG A 560 -7.96 -0.46 31.95
CA ARG A 560 -7.26 -0.83 33.18
C ARG A 560 -8.01 -1.92 33.96
N LYS A 561 -9.33 -1.80 34.14
CA LYS A 561 -10.16 -2.83 34.79
C LYS A 561 -10.03 -4.18 34.06
N LEU A 562 -10.05 -4.17 32.73
CA LEU A 562 -9.82 -5.36 31.90
C LEU A 562 -8.44 -5.97 32.16
N ALA A 563 -7.38 -5.15 32.12
CA ALA A 563 -6.01 -5.60 32.35
C ALA A 563 -5.82 -6.26 33.72
N GLU A 564 -6.40 -5.66 34.77
CA GLU A 564 -6.37 -6.17 36.15
C GLU A 564 -7.12 -7.50 36.26
N ALA A 565 -8.31 -7.57 35.65
CA ALA A 565 -9.11 -8.80 35.65
C ALA A 565 -8.42 -9.94 34.90
N LEU A 566 -7.83 -9.66 33.72
CA LEU A 566 -7.07 -10.62 32.92
C LEU A 566 -5.86 -11.15 33.68
N SER A 567 -5.09 -10.27 34.32
CA SER A 567 -3.89 -10.66 35.09
C SER A 567 -4.25 -11.50 36.34
N ALA A 568 -5.40 -11.24 36.96
CA ALA A 568 -5.87 -11.97 38.13
C ALA A 568 -6.51 -13.34 37.78
N ALA A 569 -6.98 -13.51 36.55
CA ALA A 569 -7.70 -14.68 36.08
C ALA A 569 -6.76 -15.85 35.71
N LYS A 570 -6.07 -16.45 36.70
CA LYS A 570 -5.19 -17.62 36.47
C LYS A 570 -5.96 -18.95 36.48
#